data_AF-A0A6P0RFE5-F1
#
_entry.id   AF-A0A6P0RFE5-F1
#
_cell.length_a   1.000
_cell.length_b   1.000
_cell.length_c   1.000
_cell.angle_alpha   90.00
_cell.angle_beta   90.00
_cell.angle_gamma   90.00
#
_symmetry.space_group_name_H-M   'P 1'
#
loop_
_entity.id
_entity.type
_entity.pdbx_description
1 polymer ?
#
loop_
_entity_poly.entity_id
_entity_poly.type
_entity_poly.pdbx_seq_one_letter_code
_entity_poly.pdbx_strand_id
1 'polypeptide(L)'
;MLFYLKVFISIVTIISTVQADLYLPNSIFVTINNQIIVRRRKPRRPRRQIREQIKPTETPKIKSICPKNSDNLEILVAALISDLPSYVNREIQRERQPNKDYLKRNIIIAGRPEFEHLPIDYTPFIEEGINQIFLTTLERQYRDSQVVELQRFHWLFMRQNQAQWELINMFSIEESFPANLPVQAEDSSNGVFAKGIRAWLKKCYFQEENKNQETNREVNSLAIYRKIKV
;
A
#
# COMPACT_ATOMS: atom_id res chain seq x y z
N MET A 1 -30.13 39.75 -37.31
CA MET A 1 -29.51 39.77 -35.96
C MET A 1 -30.53 39.61 -34.82
N LEU A 2 -31.60 38.81 -35.00
CA LEU A 2 -32.67 38.61 -34.01
C LEU A 2 -32.94 37.12 -33.68
N PHE A 3 -32.26 36.19 -34.37
CA PHE A 3 -32.38 34.75 -34.12
C PHE A 3 -31.44 34.25 -33.00
N TYR A 4 -30.24 34.82 -32.87
CA TYR A 4 -29.29 34.43 -31.81
C TYR A 4 -29.73 34.83 -30.41
N LEU A 5 -30.52 35.90 -30.26
CA LEU A 5 -30.99 36.38 -28.95
C LEU A 5 -32.10 35.50 -28.34
N LYS A 6 -32.92 34.84 -29.17
CA LYS A 6 -33.98 33.91 -28.69
C LYS A 6 -33.43 32.55 -28.26
N VAL A 7 -32.34 32.09 -28.89
CA VAL A 7 -31.66 30.85 -28.50
C VAL A 7 -30.92 31.03 -27.18
N PHE A 8 -30.29 32.19 -26.94
CA PHE A 8 -29.61 32.48 -25.68
C PHE A 8 -30.56 32.62 -24.48
N ILE A 9 -31.72 33.26 -24.66
CA ILE A 9 -32.72 33.39 -23.58
C ILE A 9 -33.32 32.02 -23.21
N SER A 10 -33.51 31.12 -24.19
CA SER A 10 -34.01 29.75 -23.91
C SER A 10 -32.99 28.88 -23.18
N ILE A 11 -31.69 29.00 -23.48
CA ILE A 11 -30.64 28.24 -22.80
C ILE A 11 -30.44 28.73 -21.36
N VAL A 12 -30.54 30.05 -21.11
CA VAL A 12 -30.42 30.61 -19.76
C VAL A 12 -31.62 30.21 -18.88
N THR A 13 -32.84 30.11 -19.43
CA THR A 13 -34.00 29.62 -18.66
C THR A 13 -33.95 28.12 -18.33
N ILE A 14 -33.24 27.31 -19.12
CA ILE A 14 -33.04 25.88 -18.80
C ILE A 14 -32.02 25.70 -17.67
N ILE A 15 -31.01 26.58 -17.57
CA ILE A 15 -30.00 26.50 -16.51
C ILE A 15 -30.56 26.99 -15.15
N SER A 16 -31.54 27.90 -15.14
CA SER A 16 -32.08 28.47 -13.89
C SER A 16 -33.24 27.71 -13.24
N THR A 17 -33.70 26.57 -13.78
CA THR A 17 -34.80 25.77 -13.18
C THR A 17 -34.38 24.43 -12.59
N VAL A 18 -33.08 24.10 -12.58
CA VAL A 18 -32.58 22.85 -11.95
C VAL A 18 -31.98 23.09 -10.56
N GLN A 19 -31.98 24.32 -10.06
CA GLN A 19 -31.42 24.66 -8.75
C GLN A 19 -32.52 24.93 -7.71
N ALA A 20 -33.38 23.96 -7.44
CA ALA A 20 -34.14 23.91 -6.19
C ALA A 20 -34.53 22.46 -5.88
N ASP A 21 -34.28 22.08 -4.63
CA ASP A 21 -34.71 20.85 -3.98
C ASP A 21 -33.97 19.56 -4.36
N LEU A 22 -32.95 19.24 -3.56
CA LEU A 22 -33.06 18.16 -2.57
C LEU A 22 -31.79 18.08 -1.71
N TYR A 23 -31.80 18.87 -0.64
CA TYR A 23 -31.05 18.57 0.57
C TYR A 23 -31.54 17.25 1.17
N LEU A 24 -30.84 16.14 0.94
CA LEU A 24 -30.88 14.97 1.82
C LEU A 24 -29.53 14.24 1.81
N PRO A 25 -28.75 14.26 2.90
CA PRO A 25 -27.58 13.41 3.04
C PRO A 25 -28.03 12.02 3.53
N ASN A 26 -27.44 10.96 2.96
CA ASN A 26 -27.43 9.57 3.47
C ASN A 26 -28.47 8.54 2.96
N SER A 27 -28.75 8.45 1.66
CA SER A 27 -29.36 7.24 1.07
C SER A 27 -28.49 6.65 -0.05
N ILE A 28 -28.22 5.34 0.03
CA ILE A 28 -27.59 4.57 -1.04
C ILE A 28 -28.71 3.97 -1.88
N PHE A 29 -28.69 4.22 -3.18
CA PHE A 29 -29.58 3.58 -4.15
C PHE A 29 -28.86 2.37 -4.73
N VAL A 30 -29.51 1.20 -4.72
CA VAL A 30 -29.06 -0.01 -5.42
C VAL A 30 -30.20 -0.44 -6.32
N THR A 31 -29.93 -0.61 -7.60
CA THR A 31 -30.87 -1.12 -8.60
C THR A 31 -30.72 -2.63 -8.74
N ILE A 32 -31.81 -3.37 -8.50
CA ILE A 32 -31.96 -4.77 -8.93
C ILE A 32 -33.32 -4.86 -9.62
N ASN A 33 -33.35 -5.34 -10.86
CA ASN A 33 -34.56 -5.59 -11.66
C ASN A 33 -35.53 -4.39 -11.80
N ASN A 34 -35.01 -3.19 -12.08
CA ASN A 34 -35.80 -1.99 -12.38
C ASN A 34 -36.87 -1.58 -11.34
N GLN A 35 -36.79 -2.07 -10.11
CA GLN A 35 -37.64 -1.61 -9.01
C GLN A 35 -36.78 -0.88 -7.98
N ILE A 36 -37.13 0.38 -7.70
CA ILE A 36 -36.46 1.22 -6.71
C ILE A 36 -36.89 0.76 -5.31
N ILE A 37 -36.01 0.04 -4.62
CA ILE A 37 -36.23 -0.32 -3.22
C ILE A 37 -35.58 0.73 -2.32
N VAL A 38 -36.40 1.57 -1.69
CA VAL A 38 -35.95 2.57 -0.71
C VAL A 38 -35.62 1.89 0.62
N ARG A 39 -34.35 1.54 0.86
CA ARG A 39 -33.89 1.14 2.20
C ARG A 39 -33.61 2.40 3.04
N ARG A 40 -34.59 2.81 3.83
CA ARG A 40 -34.38 3.81 4.90
C ARG A 40 -33.32 3.28 5.87
N ARG A 41 -32.17 3.95 5.99
CA ARG A 41 -31.24 3.72 7.11
C ARG A 41 -31.99 4.06 8.39
N LYS A 42 -32.19 3.08 9.28
CA LYS A 42 -32.73 3.35 10.63
C LYS A 42 -31.86 4.43 11.28
N PRO A 43 -32.45 5.43 11.96
CA PRO A 43 -31.69 6.44 12.68
C PRO A 43 -30.73 5.75 13.66
N ARG A 44 -29.48 6.25 13.71
CA ARG A 44 -28.50 5.78 14.70
C ARG A 44 -29.11 5.94 16.08
N ARG A 45 -29.50 4.83 16.71
CA ARG A 45 -29.83 4.81 18.14
C ARG A 45 -28.62 5.38 18.90
N PRO A 46 -28.84 6.22 19.93
CA PRO A 46 -27.76 6.60 20.83
C PRO A 46 -27.08 5.32 21.31
N ARG A 47 -25.75 5.33 21.29
CA ARG A 47 -24.86 4.20 21.59
C ARG A 47 -25.12 3.73 23.02
N ARG A 48 -26.13 2.86 23.21
CA ARG A 48 -26.27 2.06 24.42
C ARG A 48 -24.95 1.29 24.53
N GLN A 49 -24.23 1.49 25.63
CA GLN A 49 -23.04 0.71 25.95
C GLN A 49 -23.48 -0.75 26.18
N ILE A 50 -23.74 -1.47 25.11
CA ILE A 50 -23.75 -2.92 25.14
C ILE A 50 -22.28 -3.27 25.21
N ARG A 51 -21.80 -3.48 26.44
CA ARG A 51 -20.53 -4.11 26.75
C ARG A 51 -20.67 -5.60 26.42
N GLU A 52 -21.04 -5.91 25.18
CA GLU A 52 -20.85 -7.25 24.66
C GLU A 52 -19.35 -7.40 24.50
N GLN A 53 -18.79 -8.29 25.31
CA GLN A 53 -17.44 -8.78 25.15
C GLN A 53 -17.38 -9.53 23.81
N ILE A 54 -17.31 -8.79 22.71
CA ILE A 54 -16.73 -9.31 21.48
C ILE A 54 -15.26 -9.45 21.82
N LYS A 55 -14.89 -10.61 22.38
CA LYS A 55 -13.51 -11.05 22.43
C LYS A 55 -13.01 -10.89 21.00
N PRO A 56 -12.04 -10.00 20.73
CA PRO A 56 -11.47 -9.92 19.40
C PRO A 56 -11.04 -11.34 19.06
N THR A 57 -11.55 -11.90 17.97
CA THR A 57 -10.84 -12.99 17.33
C THR A 57 -9.54 -12.35 16.89
N GLU A 58 -8.54 -12.41 17.77
CA GLU A 58 -7.16 -12.11 17.48
C GLU A 58 -6.76 -13.13 16.41
N THR A 59 -7.05 -12.83 15.14
CA THR A 59 -6.16 -13.29 14.08
C THR A 59 -4.78 -12.87 14.57
N PRO A 60 -3.88 -13.83 14.87
CA PRO A 60 -2.59 -13.48 15.42
C PRO A 60 -2.00 -12.44 14.50
N LYS A 61 -1.77 -11.22 15.02
CA LYS A 61 -0.93 -10.25 14.33
C LYS A 61 0.39 -10.99 14.17
N ILE A 62 0.61 -11.56 12.99
CA ILE A 62 1.87 -12.17 12.62
C ILE A 62 2.84 -11.01 12.80
N LYS A 63 3.62 -11.06 13.88
CA LYS A 63 4.68 -10.09 14.09
C LYS A 63 5.55 -10.27 12.85
N SER A 64 5.76 -9.18 12.11
CA SER A 64 6.78 -9.11 11.06
C SER A 64 8.06 -9.70 11.65
N ILE A 65 8.43 -10.91 11.24
CA ILE A 65 9.59 -11.63 11.72
C ILE A 65 10.56 -11.67 10.55
N CYS A 66 11.74 -11.10 10.76
CA CYS A 66 12.84 -11.30 9.83
C CYS A 66 13.11 -12.81 9.69
N PRO A 67 13.12 -13.37 8.47
CA PRO A 67 13.38 -14.79 8.26
C PRO A 67 14.80 -15.14 8.72
N LYS A 68 15.01 -16.38 9.17
CA LYS A 68 16.33 -16.84 9.65
C LYS A 68 17.41 -16.90 8.56
N ASN A 69 16.99 -16.99 7.30
CA ASN A 69 17.87 -17.07 6.13
C ASN A 69 17.70 -15.81 5.27
N SER A 70 17.83 -14.65 5.91
CA SER A 70 17.70 -13.32 5.28
C SER A 70 18.79 -13.04 4.23
N ASP A 71 19.88 -13.82 4.22
CA ASP A 71 20.90 -13.80 3.18
C ASP A 71 20.35 -14.21 1.81
N ASN A 72 19.36 -15.12 1.77
CA ASN A 72 18.72 -15.50 0.52
C ASN A 72 17.68 -14.45 0.10
N LEU A 73 17.90 -13.83 -1.06
CA LEU A 73 17.07 -12.75 -1.56
C LEU A 73 15.59 -13.15 -1.72
N GLU A 74 15.31 -14.34 -2.24
CA GLU A 74 13.93 -14.80 -2.46
C GLU A 74 13.18 -14.97 -1.14
N ILE A 75 13.84 -15.55 -0.14
CA ILE A 75 13.28 -15.72 1.22
C ILE A 75 13.01 -14.36 1.86
N LEU A 76 13.96 -13.43 1.74
CA LEU A 76 13.83 -12.07 2.26
C LEU A 76 12.65 -11.34 1.60
N VAL A 77 12.59 -11.36 0.27
CA VAL A 77 11.56 -10.65 -0.50
C VAL A 77 10.18 -11.25 -0.27
N ALA A 78 10.07 -12.59 -0.14
CA ALA A 78 8.82 -13.24 0.22
C ALA A 78 8.29 -12.75 1.58
N ALA A 79 9.17 -12.60 2.57
CA ALA A 79 8.80 -12.03 3.86
C ALA A 79 8.43 -10.54 3.77
N LEU A 80 9.20 -9.76 2.99
CA LEU A 80 8.94 -8.34 2.73
C LEU A 80 7.53 -8.13 2.16
N ILE A 81 7.14 -8.89 1.14
CA ILE A 81 5.86 -8.74 0.42
C ILE A 81 4.67 -8.93 1.36
N SER A 82 4.74 -9.91 2.26
CA SER A 82 3.68 -10.15 3.25
C SER A 82 3.45 -8.94 4.16
N ASP A 83 4.52 -8.21 4.51
CA ASP A 83 4.47 -7.05 5.40
C ASP A 83 4.35 -5.71 4.65
N LEU A 84 4.62 -5.70 3.34
CA LEU A 84 4.78 -4.49 2.54
C LEU A 84 3.56 -3.56 2.66
N PRO A 85 2.29 -4.01 2.56
CA PRO A 85 1.13 -3.13 2.73
C PRO A 85 1.15 -2.39 4.07
N SER A 86 1.55 -3.06 5.15
CA SER A 86 1.59 -2.45 6.49
C SER A 86 2.67 -1.37 6.62
N TYR A 87 3.83 -1.58 6.00
CA TYR A 87 4.92 -0.61 6.03
C TYR A 87 4.66 0.57 5.11
N VAL A 88 4.20 0.33 3.89
CA VAL A 88 3.89 1.40 2.93
C VAL A 88 2.70 2.23 3.40
N ASN A 89 1.64 1.63 3.93
CA ASN A 89 0.50 2.39 4.46
C ASN A 89 0.91 3.32 5.59
N ARG A 90 1.89 2.94 6.41
CA ARG A 90 2.44 3.82 7.45
C ARG A 90 3.14 5.04 6.85
N GLU A 91 3.93 4.85 5.80
CA GLU A 91 4.61 5.96 5.11
C GLU A 91 3.61 6.86 4.36
N ILE A 92 2.58 6.27 3.74
CA ILE A 92 1.44 7.02 3.19
C ILE A 92 0.82 7.92 4.27
N GLN A 93 0.57 7.39 5.48
CA GLN A 93 0.03 8.22 6.57
C GLN A 93 1.00 9.32 7.00
N ARG A 94 2.30 9.03 7.07
CA ARG A 94 3.33 10.00 7.48
C ARG A 94 3.49 11.15 6.49
N GLU A 95 3.32 10.88 5.21
CA GLU A 95 3.37 11.91 4.16
C GLU A 95 2.09 12.74 4.05
N ARG A 96 1.01 12.41 4.79
CA ARG A 96 -0.22 13.19 4.78
C ARG A 96 0.04 14.60 5.30
N GLN A 97 -0.16 15.58 4.43
CA GLN A 97 -0.15 16.99 4.81
C GLN A 97 -1.58 17.42 5.17
N PRO A 98 -1.82 18.06 6.34
CA PRO A 98 -3.17 18.40 6.81
C PRO A 98 -3.96 19.33 5.88
N ASN A 99 -3.28 20.15 5.08
CA ASN A 99 -3.88 21.23 4.29
C ASN A 99 -3.79 21.00 2.76
N LYS A 100 -3.47 19.79 2.32
CA LYS A 100 -3.54 19.43 0.90
C LYS A 100 -4.72 18.50 0.67
N ASP A 101 -5.31 18.58 -0.51
CA ASP A 101 -6.24 17.58 -1.01
C ASP A 101 -5.48 16.26 -1.19
N TYR A 102 -5.36 15.52 -0.08
CA TYR A 102 -4.62 14.28 -0.01
C TYR A 102 -5.57 13.16 -0.38
N LEU A 103 -5.36 12.61 -1.58
CA LEU A 103 -6.01 11.38 -2.03
C LEU A 103 -5.84 10.31 -0.95
N LYS A 104 -6.94 9.96 -0.28
CA LYS A 104 -6.93 8.86 0.68
C LYS A 104 -6.66 7.59 -0.11
N ARG A 105 -5.44 7.08 0.00
CA ARG A 105 -5.02 5.82 -0.61
C ARG A 105 -4.50 4.86 0.44
N ASN A 106 -4.61 3.56 0.16
CA ASN A 106 -3.94 2.50 0.92
C ASN A 106 -3.59 1.34 -0.02
N ILE A 107 -2.46 0.69 0.25
CA ILE A 107 -2.07 -0.55 -0.38
C ILE A 107 -2.84 -1.68 0.27
N ILE A 108 -3.50 -2.50 -0.54
CA ILE A 108 -4.28 -3.65 -0.08
C ILE A 108 -3.38 -4.87 -0.01
N ILE A 109 -2.69 -5.16 -1.11
CA ILE A 109 -1.91 -6.38 -1.29
C ILE A 109 -0.70 -6.12 -2.18
N ALA A 110 0.36 -6.90 -1.97
CA ALA A 110 1.50 -7.02 -2.86
C ALA A 110 1.48 -8.41 -3.50
N GLY A 111 1.72 -8.44 -4.81
CA GLY A 111 1.74 -9.65 -5.63
C GLY A 111 3.00 -10.48 -5.43
N ARG A 112 3.08 -11.58 -6.17
CA ARG A 112 4.25 -12.47 -6.17
C ARG A 112 5.47 -11.72 -6.78
N PRO A 113 6.68 -11.87 -6.21
CA PRO A 113 7.88 -11.29 -6.81
C PRO A 113 8.33 -12.10 -8.02
N GLU A 114 8.91 -11.40 -8.98
CA GLU A 114 9.63 -11.97 -10.11
C GLU A 114 11.08 -11.48 -10.08
N PHE A 115 12.03 -12.39 -10.29
CA PHE A 115 13.48 -12.13 -10.24
C PHE A 115 14.13 -12.21 -11.61
N GLU A 116 13.38 -12.61 -12.63
CA GLU A 116 13.85 -12.63 -14.01
C GLU A 116 14.07 -11.19 -14.47
N HIS A 117 15.27 -10.92 -15.00
CA HIS A 117 15.54 -9.65 -15.64
C HIS A 117 14.64 -9.50 -16.85
N LEU A 118 13.98 -8.35 -16.97
CA LEU A 118 13.27 -8.04 -18.20
C LEU A 118 14.30 -8.00 -19.35
N PRO A 119 13.97 -8.57 -20.53
CA PRO A 119 14.84 -8.55 -21.70
C PRO A 119 14.83 -7.15 -22.32
N ILE A 120 15.42 -6.19 -21.62
CA ILE A 120 15.49 -4.79 -22.04
C ILE A 120 16.93 -4.50 -22.45
N ASP A 121 17.13 -3.96 -23.65
CA ASP A 121 18.44 -3.50 -24.17
C ASP A 121 19.08 -2.34 -23.37
N TYR A 122 18.43 -1.88 -22.30
CA TYR A 122 18.96 -0.84 -21.42
C TYR A 122 19.91 -1.46 -20.38
N THR A 123 21.20 -1.36 -20.69
CA THR A 123 22.36 -1.84 -19.93
C THR A 123 22.89 -0.98 -18.77
N PRO A 124 22.30 0.13 -18.28
CA PRO A 124 22.98 0.90 -17.23
C PRO A 124 22.83 0.33 -15.80
N PHE A 125 22.03 -0.72 -15.58
CA PHE A 125 21.76 -1.25 -14.23
C PHE A 125 22.08 -2.73 -14.02
N ILE A 126 22.56 -3.43 -15.06
CA ILE A 126 23.17 -4.76 -14.90
C ILE A 126 24.62 -4.54 -14.46
N GLU A 127 24.80 -3.88 -13.32
CA GLU A 127 26.07 -3.85 -12.62
C GLU A 127 26.20 -5.16 -11.81
N GLU A 128 27.40 -5.72 -11.76
CA GLU A 128 27.67 -6.89 -10.93
C GLU A 128 27.24 -6.64 -9.47
N GLY A 129 26.47 -7.58 -8.91
CA GLY A 129 26.00 -7.52 -7.53
C GLY A 129 24.71 -6.70 -7.30
N ILE A 130 24.09 -6.14 -8.34
CA ILE A 130 22.73 -5.59 -8.26
C ILE A 130 21.72 -6.64 -8.72
N ASN A 131 20.75 -6.94 -7.86
CA ASN A 131 19.64 -7.84 -8.15
C ASN A 131 18.38 -7.02 -8.46
N GLN A 132 17.74 -7.35 -9.57
CA GLN A 132 16.49 -6.75 -9.99
C GLN A 132 15.32 -7.59 -9.49
N ILE A 133 14.32 -6.95 -8.91
CA ILE A 133 13.09 -7.58 -8.45
C ILE A 133 11.91 -6.81 -9.01
N PHE A 134 10.99 -7.52 -9.64
CA PHE A 134 9.73 -6.96 -10.08
C PHE A 134 8.61 -7.31 -9.10
N LEU A 135 7.84 -6.29 -8.71
CA LEU A 135 6.69 -6.41 -7.81
C LEU A 135 5.47 -5.73 -8.40
N THR A 136 4.29 -6.31 -8.19
CA THR A 136 3.01 -5.66 -8.45
C THR A 136 2.31 -5.36 -7.13
N THR A 137 1.64 -4.22 -7.01
CA THR A 137 0.80 -3.91 -5.83
C THR A 137 -0.57 -3.42 -6.25
N LEU A 138 -1.57 -3.73 -5.42
CA LEU A 138 -2.94 -3.23 -5.59
C LEU A 138 -3.19 -2.11 -4.60
N GLU A 139 -3.47 -0.92 -5.11
CA GLU A 139 -3.79 0.27 -4.35
C GLU A 139 -5.28 0.57 -4.44
N ARG A 140 -5.89 0.92 -3.32
CA ARG A 140 -7.25 1.47 -3.26
C ARG A 140 -7.20 2.95 -2.97
N GLN A 141 -7.74 3.75 -3.87
CA GLN A 141 -7.92 5.18 -3.72
C GLN A 141 -9.39 5.51 -3.44
N TYR A 142 -9.60 6.49 -2.57
CA TYR A 142 -10.90 7.05 -2.25
C TYR A 142 -10.92 8.49 -2.77
N ARG A 143 -11.68 8.72 -3.84
CA ARG A 143 -11.86 10.02 -4.49
C ARG A 143 -13.32 10.43 -4.33
N ASP A 144 -13.58 11.46 -3.55
CA ASP A 144 -14.93 11.94 -3.24
C ASP A 144 -15.89 10.82 -2.76
N SER A 145 -16.71 10.31 -3.68
CA SER A 145 -17.72 9.26 -3.48
C SER A 145 -17.39 7.95 -4.20
N GLN A 146 -16.24 7.88 -4.86
CA GLN A 146 -15.79 6.73 -5.64
C GLN A 146 -14.61 6.02 -4.97
N VAL A 147 -14.61 4.70 -5.13
CA VAL A 147 -13.48 3.83 -4.76
C VAL A 147 -12.92 3.31 -6.06
N VAL A 148 -11.63 3.57 -6.29
CA VAL A 148 -10.91 3.10 -7.47
C VAL A 148 -9.79 2.18 -6.98
N GLU A 149 -9.62 1.05 -7.65
CA GLU A 149 -8.50 0.14 -7.43
C GLU A 149 -7.56 0.21 -8.62
N LEU A 150 -6.27 0.40 -8.35
CA LEU A 150 -5.24 0.61 -9.36
C LEU A 150 -4.09 -0.35 -9.09
N GLN A 151 -3.55 -0.95 -10.14
CA GLN A 151 -2.29 -1.68 -10.04
C GLN A 151 -1.11 -0.72 -10.17
N ARG A 152 -0.06 -0.98 -9.40
CA ARG A 152 1.25 -0.37 -9.61
C ARG A 152 2.28 -1.46 -9.79
N PHE A 153 3.19 -1.22 -10.72
CA PHE A 153 4.30 -2.09 -11.04
C PHE A 153 5.58 -1.43 -10.56
N HIS A 154 6.47 -2.20 -9.95
CA HIS A 154 7.67 -1.69 -9.31
C HIS A 154 8.89 -2.51 -9.72
N TRP A 155 9.97 -1.82 -10.06
CA TRP A 155 11.29 -2.39 -10.25
C TRP A 155 12.16 -1.98 -9.08
N LEU A 156 12.56 -2.94 -8.26
CA LEU A 156 13.46 -2.74 -7.13
C LEU A 156 14.86 -3.19 -7.53
N PHE A 157 15.85 -2.39 -7.20
CA PHE A 157 17.26 -2.69 -7.40
C PHE A 157 17.91 -2.84 -6.04
N MET A 158 18.29 -4.06 -5.70
CA MET A 158 18.82 -4.41 -4.38
C MET A 158 20.24 -4.93 -4.48
N ARG A 159 21.09 -4.52 -3.55
CA ARG A 159 22.47 -4.99 -3.43
C ARG A 159 22.66 -5.59 -2.05
N GLN A 160 23.38 -6.69 -1.98
CA GLN A 160 23.82 -7.26 -0.71
C GLN A 160 25.13 -6.59 -0.29
N ASN A 161 25.14 -6.00 0.90
CA ASN A 161 26.32 -5.44 1.53
C ASN A 161 26.61 -6.26 2.80
N GLN A 162 27.68 -7.06 2.78
CA GLN A 162 27.97 -8.05 3.82
C GLN A 162 26.79 -9.02 4.03
N ALA A 163 26.07 -8.92 5.15
CA ALA A 163 24.89 -9.71 5.48
C ALA A 163 23.57 -8.92 5.38
N GLN A 164 23.59 -7.72 4.81
CA GLN A 164 22.43 -6.83 4.75
C GLN A 164 22.10 -6.45 3.31
N TRP A 165 20.88 -6.75 2.89
CA TRP A 165 20.32 -6.23 1.66
C TRP A 165 19.87 -4.78 1.80
N GLU A 166 20.26 -3.98 0.83
CA GLU A 166 19.95 -2.56 0.73
C GLU A 166 19.18 -2.29 -0.58
N LEU A 167 18.13 -1.46 -0.49
CA LEU A 167 17.47 -0.91 -1.67
C LEU A 167 18.31 0.23 -2.22
N ILE A 168 18.84 0.08 -3.43
CA ILE A 168 19.66 1.09 -4.10
C ILE A 168 18.75 2.07 -4.83
N ASN A 169 17.92 1.55 -5.73
CA ASN A 169 17.06 2.33 -6.61
C ASN A 169 15.69 1.66 -6.75
N MET A 170 14.67 2.42 -7.15
CA MET A 170 13.34 1.88 -7.42
C MET A 170 12.61 2.70 -8.49
N PHE A 171 12.10 2.04 -9.52
CA PHE A 171 11.21 2.65 -10.50
C PHE A 171 9.79 2.12 -10.34
N SER A 172 8.80 2.93 -10.68
CA SER A 172 7.39 2.52 -10.62
C SER A 172 6.63 2.96 -11.86
N ILE A 173 5.58 2.19 -12.18
CA ILE A 173 4.55 2.55 -13.15
C ILE A 173 3.19 2.39 -12.45
N GLU A 174 2.31 3.38 -12.60
CA GLU A 174 0.89 3.23 -12.26
C GLU A 174 0.12 2.81 -13.50
N GLU A 175 -0.76 1.83 -13.36
CA GLU A 175 -1.73 1.49 -14.39
C GLU A 175 -2.63 2.70 -14.66
N SER A 176 -2.63 3.20 -15.90
CA SER A 176 -3.45 4.34 -16.32
C SER A 176 -4.42 3.94 -17.43
N PHE A 177 -5.64 4.48 -17.38
CA PHE A 177 -6.69 4.34 -18.39
C PHE A 177 -7.11 5.74 -18.92
N PRO A 178 -7.22 6.03 -20.24
CA PRO A 178 -6.69 5.35 -21.42
C PRO A 178 -5.67 6.18 -22.28
N ALA A 179 -4.69 5.43 -22.82
CA ALA A 179 -4.24 5.31 -24.23
C ALA A 179 -3.39 6.34 -25.00
N ASN A 180 -3.16 7.59 -24.56
CA ASN A 180 -2.47 8.56 -25.46
C ASN A 180 -1.03 8.93 -25.07
N LEU A 181 -0.49 8.41 -23.97
CA LEU A 181 0.88 8.67 -23.58
C LEU A 181 1.61 7.35 -23.27
N PRO A 182 2.86 7.18 -23.75
CA PRO A 182 3.66 6.04 -23.35
C PRO A 182 3.82 6.10 -21.83
N VAL A 183 3.41 5.02 -21.16
CA VAL A 183 3.54 4.90 -19.72
C VAL A 183 5.03 4.77 -19.40
N GLN A 184 5.63 5.84 -18.88
CA GLN A 184 7.04 5.87 -18.55
C GLN A 184 7.25 5.51 -17.09
N ALA A 185 8.23 4.65 -16.81
CA ALA A 185 8.64 4.37 -15.45
C ALA A 185 9.24 5.63 -14.80
N GLU A 186 8.71 6.00 -13.64
CA GLU A 186 9.19 7.13 -12.84
C GLU A 186 10.18 6.65 -11.78
N ASP A 187 11.24 7.42 -11.53
CA ASP A 187 12.09 7.20 -10.36
C ASP A 187 11.25 7.43 -9.09
N SER A 188 11.14 6.37 -8.30
CA SER A 188 10.31 6.27 -7.12
C SER A 188 11.12 5.94 -5.87
N SER A 189 12.46 6.09 -5.94
CA SER A 189 13.42 5.74 -4.89
C SER A 189 13.24 6.53 -3.60
N ASN A 190 12.61 7.71 -3.71
CA ASN A 190 12.24 8.57 -2.58
C ASN A 190 10.74 8.53 -2.25
N GLY A 191 9.96 7.67 -2.92
CA GLY A 191 8.52 7.52 -2.72
C GLY A 191 8.15 6.68 -1.49
N VAL A 192 6.85 6.65 -1.16
CA VAL A 192 6.31 5.92 0.00
C VAL A 192 6.65 4.43 0.00
N PHE A 193 6.71 3.81 -1.19
CA PHE A 193 7.05 2.40 -1.34
C PHE A 193 8.51 2.15 -0.95
N ALA A 194 9.45 2.92 -1.52
CA ALA A 194 10.87 2.79 -1.22
C ALA A 194 11.17 3.07 0.25
N LYS A 195 10.54 4.11 0.84
CA LYS A 195 10.63 4.40 2.28
C LYS A 195 10.11 3.25 3.13
N GLY A 196 8.97 2.65 2.75
CA GLY A 196 8.37 1.51 3.43
C GLY A 196 9.28 0.28 3.41
N ILE A 197 9.88 -0.03 2.25
CA ILE A 197 10.83 -1.13 2.06
C ILE A 197 12.08 -0.90 2.92
N ARG A 198 12.70 0.28 2.85
CA ARG A 198 13.86 0.63 3.68
C ARG A 198 13.56 0.51 5.18
N ALA A 199 12.38 0.95 5.61
CA ALA A 199 11.93 0.82 7.00
C ALA A 199 11.72 -0.65 7.41
N TRP A 200 11.24 -1.49 6.50
CA TRP A 200 11.11 -2.93 6.73
C TRP A 200 12.48 -3.59 6.87
N LEU A 201 13.39 -3.37 5.91
CA LEU A 201 14.76 -3.92 5.91
C LEU A 201 15.51 -3.56 7.19
N LYS A 202 15.50 -2.28 7.57
CA LYS A 202 16.13 -1.81 8.82
C LYS A 202 15.60 -2.55 10.05
N LYS A 203 14.29 -2.77 10.13
CA LYS A 203 13.68 -3.50 11.25
C LYS A 203 13.98 -5.00 11.18
N CYS A 204 14.12 -5.57 9.98
CA CYS A 204 14.50 -6.96 9.79
C CYS A 204 15.85 -7.25 10.45
N TYR A 205 16.89 -6.48 10.07
CA TYR A 205 18.24 -6.69 10.60
C TYR A 205 18.37 -6.39 12.09
N PHE A 206 17.67 -5.37 12.59
CA PHE A 206 17.65 -5.09 14.03
C PHE A 206 17.07 -6.27 14.83
N GLN A 207 16.07 -6.99 14.31
CA GLN A 207 15.53 -8.17 14.97
C GLN A 207 16.50 -9.37 14.92
N GLU A 208 17.24 -9.50 13.84
CA GLU A 208 18.22 -10.57 13.66
C GLU A 208 19.39 -10.44 14.64
N GLU A 209 19.95 -9.23 14.79
CA GLU A 209 20.99 -8.94 15.78
C GLU A 209 20.56 -9.28 17.21
N ASN A 210 19.34 -8.90 17.60
CA ASN A 210 18.80 -9.18 18.93
C ASN A 210 18.65 -10.68 19.19
N LYS A 211 18.18 -11.47 18.21
CA LYS A 211 18.10 -12.94 18.34
C LYS A 211 19.47 -13.57 18.52
N ASN A 212 20.47 -13.10 17.77
CA ASN A 212 21.84 -13.60 17.88
C ASN A 212 22.45 -13.31 19.26
N GLN A 213 22.16 -12.14 19.83
CA GLN A 213 22.59 -11.79 21.19
C GLN A 213 21.90 -12.63 22.28
N GLU A 214 20.60 -12.89 22.17
CA GLU A 214 19.87 -13.76 23.10
C GLU A 214 20.39 -15.20 23.06
N THR A 215 20.60 -15.74 21.86
CA THR A 215 21.16 -17.10 21.67
C THR A 215 22.55 -17.23 22.29
N ASN A 216 23.42 -16.22 22.09
CA ASN A 216 24.77 -16.21 22.67
C ASN A 216 24.74 -16.14 24.20
N ARG A 217 23.76 -15.44 24.80
CA ARG A 217 23.58 -15.42 26.26
C ARG A 217 23.12 -16.77 26.81
N GLU A 218 22.20 -17.44 26.13
CA GLU A 218 21.73 -18.77 26.54
C GLU A 218 22.85 -19.81 26.47
N VAL A 219 23.62 -19.86 25.38
CA VAL A 219 24.76 -20.78 25.22
C VAL A 219 25.83 -20.52 26.29
N ASN A 220 26.17 -19.26 26.57
CA ASN A 220 27.12 -18.91 27.61
C ASN A 220 26.63 -19.29 29.02
N SER A 221 25.32 -19.14 29.30
CA SER A 221 24.74 -19.57 30.57
C SER A 221 24.84 -21.10 30.74
N LEU A 222 24.52 -21.87 29.71
CA LEU A 222 24.62 -23.34 29.70
C LEU A 222 26.07 -23.82 29.85
N ALA A 223 27.03 -23.12 29.25
CA ALA A 223 28.46 -23.41 29.40
C ALA A 223 28.96 -23.14 30.84
N ILE A 224 28.49 -22.08 31.49
CA ILE A 224 28.78 -21.78 32.90
C ILE A 224 28.19 -22.88 33.80
N TYR A 225 26.93 -23.28 33.59
CA TYR A 225 26.30 -24.34 34.38
C TYR A 225 26.99 -25.71 34.22
N ARG A 226 27.60 -26.00 33.06
CA ARG A 226 28.41 -27.22 32.87
C ARG A 226 29.77 -27.16 33.56
N LYS A 227 30.39 -25.98 33.71
CA LYS A 227 31.65 -25.81 34.45
C LYS A 227 31.49 -25.90 35.97
N ILE A 228 30.31 -25.60 36.51
CA ILE A 228 30.04 -25.64 37.96
C ILE A 228 29.66 -27.05 38.45
N LYS A 229 29.37 -27.99 37.54
CA LYS A 229 28.91 -29.36 37.85
C LYS A 229 30.01 -30.43 37.77
N VAL A 230 31.27 -30.03 37.70
CA VAL A 230 32.48 -30.86 37.75
C VAL A 230 33.26 -30.48 39.00
#